data_AF-A0A6M0AZ22-F1
#
_entry.id   AF-A0A6M0AZ22-F1
#
_cell.length_a   1.000
_cell.length_b   1.000
_cell.length_c   1.000
_cell.angle_alpha   90.00
_cell.angle_beta   90.00
_cell.angle_gamma   90.00
#
_symmetry.space_group_name_H-M   'P 1'
#
loop_
_entity.id
_entity.type
_entity.pdbx_description
1 polymer ?
#
loop_
_entity_poly.entity_id
_entity_poly.type
_entity_poly.pdbx_seq_one_letter_code
_entity_poly.pdbx_strand_id
1 'polypeptide(L)'
;QKNLIAVVQLINKLKPNSHPNDDLYERIDLKGFTKKDEELLAQFTPSILRNLERCQLCFQLARKLWKNSETESGIIEPYNQKLITELQEKEKQVRKSLKKLTKLNFY
;
A
#
# COMPACT_ATOMS: atom_id res chain seq x y z
N GLN A 1 20.64 17.42 -9.66
CA GLN A 1 20.77 16.84 -8.31
C GLN A 1 20.56 15.33 -8.40
N LYS A 2 21.44 14.52 -7.81
CA LYS A 2 21.24 13.06 -7.71
C LYS A 2 20.19 12.81 -6.61
N ASN A 3 19.13 12.05 -6.93
CA ASN A 3 18.07 11.72 -5.98
C ASN A 3 18.61 10.65 -5.02
N LEU A 4 18.59 10.91 -3.70
CA LEU A 4 19.01 9.93 -2.70
C LEU A 4 17.94 8.83 -2.62
N ILE A 5 18.32 7.61 -2.99
CA ILE A 5 17.38 6.47 -3.01
C ILE A 5 17.41 5.73 -1.66
N ALA A 6 18.60 5.40 -1.16
CA ALA A 6 18.79 4.71 0.12
C ALA A 6 20.23 4.90 0.65
N VAL A 7 20.41 4.64 1.94
CA VAL A 7 21.72 4.55 2.60
C VAL A 7 21.89 3.13 3.11
N VAL A 8 23.00 2.48 2.76
CA VAL A 8 23.34 1.14 3.25
C VAL A 8 24.42 1.28 4.33
N GLN A 9 24.16 0.74 5.51
CA GLN A 9 25.09 0.74 6.62
C GLN A 9 25.52 -0.70 6.93
N LEU A 10 26.83 -0.95 6.89
CA LEU A 10 27.43 -2.20 7.34
C LEU A 10 28.12 -1.96 8.69
N ILE A 11 27.85 -2.82 9.67
CA ILE A 11 28.31 -2.66 11.05
C ILE A 11 29.06 -3.93 11.45
N ASN A 12 30.20 -3.75 12.13
CA ASN A 12 31.04 -4.83 12.69
C ASN A 12 31.41 -5.92 11.68
N LYS A 13 32.48 -5.68 10.92
CA LYS A 13 33.06 -6.73 10.08
C LYS A 13 33.54 -7.88 10.95
N LEU A 14 33.19 -9.10 10.59
CA LEU A 14 33.57 -10.31 11.34
C LEU A 14 34.78 -11.00 10.68
N LYS A 15 35.61 -11.65 11.50
CA LYS A 15 36.69 -12.52 11.04
C LYS A 15 36.09 -13.77 10.37
N PRO A 16 36.65 -14.25 9.24
CA PRO A 16 36.10 -15.37 8.48
C PRO A 16 36.05 -16.70 9.24
N ASN A 17 36.96 -16.91 10.21
CA ASN A 17 37.08 -18.16 10.97
C ASN A 17 36.66 -18.00 12.44
N SER A 18 35.83 -17.01 12.77
CA SER A 18 35.39 -16.80 14.15
C SER A 18 34.42 -17.88 14.60
N HIS A 19 34.53 -18.40 15.83
CA HIS A 19 33.52 -19.35 16.31
C HIS A 19 32.22 -18.60 16.65
N PRO A 20 31.04 -19.19 16.38
CA PRO A 20 29.75 -18.54 16.67
C PRO A 20 29.53 -18.23 18.15
N ASN A 21 30.21 -18.99 19.03
CA ASN A 21 30.08 -18.89 20.48
C ASN A 21 31.10 -17.93 21.13
N ASP A 22 32.07 -17.41 20.36
CA ASP A 22 33.03 -16.43 20.87
C ASP A 22 32.33 -15.09 21.12
N ASP A 23 32.87 -14.29 22.04
CA ASP A 23 32.34 -12.95 22.30
C ASP A 23 32.45 -12.09 21.03
N LEU A 24 31.49 -11.18 20.82
CA LEU A 24 31.46 -10.32 19.65
C LEU A 24 32.77 -9.53 19.48
N TYR A 25 33.35 -9.08 20.60
CA TYR A 25 34.63 -8.38 20.60
C TYR A 25 35.76 -9.21 19.97
N GLU A 26 35.79 -10.52 20.23
CA GLU A 26 36.80 -11.44 19.70
C GLU A 26 36.56 -11.76 18.22
N ARG A 27 35.29 -11.72 17.79
CA ARG A 27 34.85 -12.02 16.43
C ARG A 27 35.03 -10.86 15.46
N ILE A 28 35.11 -9.62 15.95
CA ILE A 28 35.28 -8.43 15.11
C ILE A 28 36.67 -8.41 14.47
N ASP A 29 36.70 -8.16 13.18
CA ASP A 29 37.91 -7.83 12.45
C ASP A 29 38.25 -6.34 12.67
N LEU A 30 39.30 -6.09 13.46
CA LEU A 30 39.79 -4.74 13.77
C LEU A 30 40.34 -4.01 12.55
N LYS A 31 40.66 -4.71 11.44
CA LYS A 31 41.00 -4.06 10.17
C LYS A 31 39.79 -3.40 9.51
N GLY A 32 38.58 -3.79 9.91
CA GLY A 32 37.33 -3.23 9.40
C GLY A 32 37.06 -3.54 7.93
N PHE A 33 36.13 -2.80 7.34
CA PHE A 33 35.77 -2.93 5.93
C PHE A 33 36.92 -2.44 5.04
N THR A 34 37.13 -3.17 3.94
CA THR A 34 38.18 -2.93 2.96
C THR A 34 37.56 -2.49 1.64
N LYS A 35 38.37 -1.93 0.73
CA LYS A 35 37.90 -1.55 -0.62
C LYS A 35 37.28 -2.71 -1.41
N LYS A 36 37.73 -3.94 -1.16
CA LYS A 36 37.13 -5.13 -1.78
C LYS A 36 35.67 -5.35 -1.33
N ASP A 37 35.36 -5.02 -0.08
CA ASP A 37 33.98 -5.12 0.43
C ASP A 37 33.08 -4.05 -0.18
N GLU A 38 33.64 -2.86 -0.44
CA GLU A 38 32.95 -1.77 -1.15
C GLU A 38 32.67 -2.15 -2.61
N GLU A 39 33.66 -2.69 -3.33
CA GLU A 39 33.50 -3.18 -4.69
C GLU A 39 32.46 -4.30 -4.77
N LEU A 40 32.44 -5.19 -3.78
CA LEU A 40 31.43 -6.24 -3.68
C LEU A 40 30.03 -5.65 -3.46
N LEU A 41 29.87 -4.67 -2.57
CA LEU A 41 28.59 -3.97 -2.38
C LEU A 41 28.13 -3.27 -3.66
N ALA A 42 29.06 -2.68 -4.43
CA ALA A 42 28.76 -2.06 -5.72
C ALA A 42 28.19 -3.08 -6.72
N GLN A 43 28.64 -4.33 -6.69
CA GLN A 43 28.07 -5.40 -7.53
C GLN A 43 26.63 -5.76 -7.14
N PHE A 44 26.28 -5.68 -5.84
CA PHE A 44 24.92 -5.94 -5.37
C PHE A 44 23.97 -4.73 -5.50
N THR A 45 24.52 -3.53 -5.64
CA THR A 45 23.76 -2.27 -5.71
C THR A 45 22.65 -2.30 -6.77
N PRO A 46 22.86 -2.77 -8.02
CA PRO A 46 21.79 -2.83 -9.02
C PRO A 46 20.61 -3.72 -8.60
N SER A 47 20.88 -4.82 -7.89
CA SER A 47 19.84 -5.72 -7.40
C SER A 47 19.04 -5.07 -6.28
N ILE A 48 19.72 -4.45 -5.32
CA ILE A 48 19.08 -3.75 -4.19
C ILE A 48 18.20 -2.61 -4.72
N LEU A 49 18.72 -1.79 -5.63
CA LEU A 49 17.98 -0.68 -6.24
C LEU A 49 16.73 -1.17 -6.97
N ARG A 50 16.84 -2.21 -7.81
CA ARG A 50 15.70 -2.76 -8.54
C ARG A 50 14.57 -3.21 -7.61
N ASN A 51 14.91 -3.81 -6.47
CA ASN A 51 13.91 -4.22 -5.49
C ASN A 51 13.26 -3.00 -4.81
N LEU A 52 14.05 -2.00 -4.41
CA LEU A 52 13.53 -0.78 -3.80
C LEU A 52 12.63 0.01 -4.77
N GLU A 53 13.02 0.14 -6.03
CA GLU A 53 12.22 0.79 -7.08
C GLU A 53 10.87 0.09 -7.28
N ARG A 54 10.87 -1.25 -7.29
CA ARG A 54 9.64 -2.05 -7.35
C ARG A 54 8.74 -1.79 -6.16
N CYS A 55 9.28 -1.81 -4.94
CA CYS A 55 8.52 -1.51 -3.73
C CYS A 55 7.94 -0.09 -3.76
N GLN A 56 8.72 0.90 -4.20
CA GLN A 56 8.27 2.28 -4.32
C GLN A 56 7.14 2.43 -5.34
N LEU A 57 7.27 1.77 -6.50
CA LEU A 57 6.22 1.75 -7.53
C LEU A 57 4.94 1.10 -6.99
N CYS A 58 5.05 -0.07 -6.36
CA CYS A 58 3.90 -0.75 -5.74
C CYS A 58 3.21 0.13 -4.71
N PHE A 59 3.99 0.80 -3.85
CA PHE A 59 3.46 1.72 -2.85
C PHE A 59 2.72 2.91 -3.49
N GLN A 60 3.30 3.51 -4.53
CA GLN A 60 2.66 4.61 -5.26
C GLN A 60 1.37 4.19 -5.93
N LEU A 61 1.35 3.00 -6.56
CA LEU A 61 0.16 2.44 -7.20
C LEU A 61 -0.93 2.15 -6.17
N ALA A 62 -0.58 1.48 -5.07
CA ALA A 62 -1.50 1.24 -3.97
C ALA A 62 -2.08 2.57 -3.47
N ARG A 63 -1.24 3.55 -3.13
CA ARG A 63 -1.72 4.86 -2.65
C ARG A 63 -2.66 5.57 -3.63
N LYS A 64 -2.41 5.48 -4.94
CA LYS A 64 -3.30 6.04 -5.96
C LYS A 64 -4.66 5.33 -5.97
N LEU A 65 -4.67 4.00 -5.91
CA LEU A 65 -5.92 3.22 -5.84
C LEU A 65 -6.74 3.59 -4.60
N TRP A 66 -6.09 3.71 -3.44
CA TRP A 66 -6.77 4.07 -2.19
C TRP A 66 -7.37 5.48 -2.27
N LYS A 67 -6.62 6.46 -2.78
CA LYS A 67 -7.13 7.82 -2.97
C LYS A 67 -8.32 7.84 -3.95
N ASN A 68 -8.24 7.08 -5.03
CA ASN A 68 -9.32 7.00 -6.01
C ASN A 68 -10.55 6.30 -5.43
N SER A 69 -10.39 5.25 -4.63
CA SER A 69 -11.53 4.57 -3.98
C SER A 69 -12.21 5.43 -2.92
N GLU A 70 -11.46 6.26 -2.17
CA GLU A 70 -12.05 7.24 -1.24
C GLU A 70 -12.78 8.38 -1.98
N THR A 71 -12.28 8.76 -3.15
CA THR A 71 -12.91 9.79 -3.98
C THR A 71 -14.17 9.24 -4.67
N GLU A 72 -14.12 8.00 -5.15
CA GLU A 72 -15.26 7.30 -5.74
C GLU A 72 -16.31 6.96 -4.68
N SER A 73 -15.94 6.51 -3.47
CA SER A 73 -16.93 6.29 -2.39
C SER A 73 -17.68 7.56 -2.04
N GLY A 74 -17.01 8.72 -2.01
CA GLY A 74 -17.65 10.03 -1.80
C GLY A 74 -18.61 10.48 -2.90
N ILE A 75 -18.49 9.95 -4.13
CA ILE A 75 -19.41 10.21 -5.26
C ILE A 75 -20.52 9.15 -5.33
N ILE A 76 -20.22 7.90 -4.94
CA ILE A 76 -21.16 6.79 -4.91
C ILE A 76 -22.22 7.01 -3.82
N GLU A 77 -21.86 7.58 -2.67
CA GLU A 77 -22.82 7.91 -1.58
C GLU A 77 -23.98 8.81 -2.04
N PRO A 78 -23.76 10.01 -2.63
CA PRO A 78 -24.84 10.88 -3.09
C PRO A 78 -25.61 10.32 -4.29
N TYR A 79 -24.96 9.56 -5.18
CA TYR A 79 -25.64 8.88 -6.29
C TYR A 79 -26.62 7.82 -5.78
N ASN A 80 -26.19 6.99 -4.83
CA ASN A 80 -27.04 5.98 -4.20
C ASN A 80 -28.19 6.62 -3.42
N GLN A 81 -27.96 7.74 -2.72
CA GLN A 81 -29.00 8.46 -1.99
C GLN A 81 -30.11 8.98 -2.92
N LYS A 82 -29.74 9.53 -4.08
CA LYS A 82 -30.70 10.00 -5.08
C LYS A 82 -31.53 8.83 -5.63
N LEU A 83 -30.88 7.71 -5.97
CA LEU A 83 -31.55 6.51 -6.48
C LEU A 83 -32.51 5.91 -5.44
N ILE A 84 -32.11 5.84 -4.17
CA ILE A 84 -32.97 5.38 -3.07
C ILE A 84 -34.22 6.27 -2.96
N THR A 85 -34.04 7.59 -3.04
CA THR A 85 -35.16 8.55 -2.94
C THR A 85 -36.16 8.37 -4.08
N GLU A 86 -35.67 8.23 -5.32
CA GLU A 86 -36.53 8.00 -6.49
C GLU A 86 -37.33 6.69 -6.39
N LEU A 87 -36.70 5.61 -5.88
CA LEU A 87 -37.37 4.32 -5.67
C LEU A 87 -38.47 4.42 -4.60
N GLN A 88 -38.19 5.09 -3.48
CA GLN A 88 -39.19 5.31 -2.42
C GLN A 88 -40.39 6.11 -2.91
N GLU A 89 -40.17 7.09 -3.78
CA GLU A 89 -41.24 7.92 -4.33
C GLU A 89 -42.14 7.12 -5.28
N LYS A 90 -41.53 6.28 -6.12
CA LYS A 90 -42.25 5.33 -6.98
C LYS A 90 -43.06 4.32 -6.17
N GLU A 91 -42.48 3.76 -5.12
CA GLU A 91 -43.19 2.84 -4.22
C GLU A 91 -44.42 3.52 -3.56
N LYS A 92 -44.25 4.76 -3.09
CA LYS A 92 -45.34 5.55 -2.50
C LYS A 92 -46.46 5.81 -3.50
N GLN A 93 -46.13 6.08 -4.77
CA GLN A 93 -47.12 6.22 -5.84
C GLN A 93 -47.89 4.91 -6.07
N VAL A 94 -47.19 3.78 -6.16
CA VAL A 94 -47.83 2.47 -6.32
C VAL A 94 -48.79 2.17 -5.16
N ARG A 95 -48.35 2.39 -3.92
CA ARG A 95 -49.21 2.21 -2.73
C ARG A 95 -50.43 3.12 -2.74
N LYS A 96 -50.29 4.36 -3.22
CA LYS A 96 -51.41 5.30 -3.34
C LYS A 96 -52.40 4.87 -4.41
N SER A 97 -51.93 4.39 -5.55
CA SER A 97 -52.77 3.84 -6.62
C SER A 97 -53.51 2.59 -6.16
N LEU A 98 -52.83 1.68 -5.45
CA LEU A 98 -53.45 0.47 -4.91
C LEU A 98 -54.57 0.79 -3.92
N LYS A 99 -54.35 1.74 -2.99
CA LYS A 99 -55.36 2.21 -2.02
C LYS A 99 -56.58 2.85 -2.70
N LYS A 100 -56.39 3.55 -3.82
CA LYS A 100 -57.51 4.12 -4.59
C LYS A 100 -58.35 3.02 -5.22
N LEU A 101 -57.71 2.01 -5.82
CA LEU A 101 -58.40 0.87 -6.42
C LEU A 101 -59.14 0.02 -5.38
N THR A 102 -58.54 -0.20 -4.20
CA THR A 102 -59.23 -0.90 -3.11
C THR A 102 -60.44 -0.11 -2.61
N LYS A 103 -60.36 1.22 -2.51
CA LYS A 103 -61.51 2.06 -2.12
C LYS A 103 -62.63 2.10 -3.17
N LEU A 104 -62.29 2.01 -4.46
CA LEU A 104 -63.30 1.96 -5.53
C LEU A 104 -64.03 0.62 -5.60
N ASN A 105 -63.40 -0.49 -5.19
CA ASN A 105 -64.02 -1.82 -5.17
C ASN A 105 -65.00 -2.07 -4.01
N PHE A 106 -65.27 -1.09 -3.14
CA PHE A 106 -66.23 -1.17 -2.03
C PHE A 106 -67.49 -0.31 -2.23
N TYR A 107 -67.72 0.23 -3.44
CA TYR A 107 -68.98 0.84 -3.90
C TYR A 107 -69.49 0.06 -5.11
#